data_AF-A0A937X5W5-F1
#
_entry.id   AF-A0A937X5W5-F1
#
_cell.length_a   1.000
_cell.length_b   1.000
_cell.length_c   1.000
_cell.angle_alpha   90.00
_cell.angle_beta   90.00
_cell.angle_gamma   90.00
#
_symmetry.space_group_name_H-M   'P 1'
#
loop_
_entity.id
_entity.type
_entity.pdbx_description
1 polymer ?
#
loop_
_entity_poly.entity_id
_entity_poly.type
_entity_poly.pdbx_seq_one_letter_code
_entity_poly.pdbx_strand_id
1 'polypeptide(L)'
;MIDSLRAHHFLCIATYQGKGYSPDFVANMNRVWAHAKGGNVGAVRATAEADPICHACPHLRERDDPVSCRFQTSIGARDRRMIQAMDWEENQQVSFEDVMEVVHARHK
;
A
#
# COMPACT_ATOMS: atom_id res chain seq x y z
N MET A 1 -7.25 -7.88 8.75
CA MET A 1 -5.82 -7.84 9.12
C MET A 1 -5.08 -7.27 7.93
N ILE A 2 -4.06 -6.44 8.15
CA ILE A 2 -3.21 -5.95 7.05
C ILE A 2 -2.13 -7.01 6.85
N ASP A 3 -2.22 -7.79 5.76
CA ASP A 3 -1.29 -8.88 5.42
C ASP A 3 -0.41 -8.54 4.21
N SER A 4 -0.82 -7.55 3.44
CA SER A 4 -0.21 -7.12 2.20
C SER A 4 -0.45 -5.64 1.99
N LEU A 5 0.53 -4.98 1.39
CA LEU A 5 0.44 -3.60 0.96
C LEU A 5 1.11 -3.45 -0.40
N ARG A 6 0.47 -2.69 -1.29
CA ARG A 6 1.08 -2.26 -2.54
C ARG A 6 2.31 -1.46 -2.21
N ALA A 7 3.40 -1.71 -2.93
CA ALA A 7 4.61 -0.98 -2.68
C ALA A 7 4.39 0.54 -2.74
N HIS A 8 3.67 1.06 -3.73
CA HIS A 8 3.37 2.49 -3.80
C HIS A 8 2.54 3.02 -2.62
N HIS A 9 1.74 2.17 -1.96
CA HIS A 9 0.98 2.59 -0.79
C HIS A 9 1.85 2.80 0.45
N PHE A 10 3.04 2.18 0.55
CA PHE A 10 4.00 2.52 1.60
C PHE A 10 4.37 4.01 1.57
N LEU A 11 4.65 4.55 0.38
CA LEU A 11 4.90 5.99 0.19
C LEU A 11 3.64 6.82 0.42
N CYS A 12 2.49 6.36 -0.10
CA CYS A 12 1.24 7.08 0.09
C CYS A 12 0.96 7.27 1.57
N ILE A 13 1.05 6.22 2.40
CA ILE A 13 0.77 6.29 3.84
C ILE A 13 1.58 7.38 4.54
N ALA A 14 2.86 7.55 4.22
CA ALA A 14 3.71 8.56 4.88
C ALA A 14 3.47 9.99 4.38
N THR A 15 3.08 10.13 3.11
CA THR A 15 2.89 11.45 2.45
C THR A 15 1.42 11.85 2.35
N TYR A 16 0.52 11.00 2.85
CA TYR A 16 -0.92 11.14 2.69
C TYR A 16 -1.47 12.38 3.43
N GLN A 17 -2.25 13.19 2.70
CA GLN A 17 -2.91 14.39 3.23
C GLN A 17 -4.44 14.38 3.07
N GLY A 18 -5.02 13.28 2.57
CA GLY A 18 -6.46 13.19 2.32
C GLY A 18 -7.01 14.03 1.16
N LYS A 19 -6.15 14.60 0.31
CA LYS A 19 -6.56 15.45 -0.82
C LYS A 19 -6.51 14.66 -2.14
N GLY A 20 -7.49 14.91 -3.02
CA GLY A 20 -7.53 14.31 -4.37
C GLY A 20 -8.08 12.88 -4.44
N TYR A 21 -8.65 12.37 -3.35
CA TYR A 21 -9.27 11.04 -3.26
C TYR A 21 -10.75 11.14 -2.95
N SER A 22 -11.52 10.07 -3.23
CA SER A 22 -12.93 10.00 -2.82
C SER A 22 -13.05 9.95 -1.29
N PRO A 23 -14.16 10.44 -0.71
CA PRO A 23 -14.40 10.37 0.73
C PRO A 23 -14.27 8.95 1.30
N ASP A 24 -14.78 7.95 0.59
CA ASP A 24 -14.70 6.55 1.02
C ASP A 24 -13.27 6.01 1.02
N PHE A 25 -12.47 6.39 0.02
CA PHE A 25 -11.05 6.03 -0.02
C PHE A 25 -10.30 6.69 1.14
N VAL A 26 -10.62 7.96 1.44
CA VAL A 26 -10.03 8.69 2.57
C VAL A 26 -10.36 8.00 3.90
N ALA A 27 -11.63 7.65 4.12
CA ALA A 27 -12.06 6.94 5.31
C ALA A 27 -11.36 5.58 5.47
N ASN A 28 -11.24 4.80 4.38
CA ASN A 28 -10.55 3.52 4.40
C ASN A 28 -9.06 3.66 4.68
N MET A 29 -8.38 4.60 4.02
CA MET A 29 -6.95 4.90 4.23
C MET A 29 -6.68 5.26 5.70
N ASN A 30 -7.50 6.15 6.28
CA ASN A 30 -7.38 6.54 7.69
C ASN A 30 -7.55 5.34 8.64
N ARG A 31 -8.52 4.46 8.36
CA ARG A 31 -8.74 3.25 9.16
C ARG A 31 -7.55 2.28 9.09
N VAL A 32 -7.04 2.01 7.88
CA VAL A 32 -5.88 1.15 7.67
C VAL A 32 -4.65 1.74 8.37
N TRP A 33 -4.42 3.04 8.23
CA TRP A 33 -3.29 3.72 8.87
C TRP A 33 -3.36 3.73 10.40
N ALA A 34 -4.53 3.99 10.96
CA ALA A 34 -4.74 3.94 12.41
C ALA A 34 -4.46 2.53 12.96
N HIS A 35 -4.84 1.48 12.22
CA HIS A 35 -4.53 0.10 12.58
C HIS A 35 -3.02 -0.17 12.55
N ALA A 36 -2.32 0.31 11.53
CA ALA A 36 -0.88 0.16 11.39
C ALA A 36 -0.09 0.90 12.49
N LYS A 37 -0.45 2.14 12.79
CA LYS A 37 0.16 2.92 13.87
C LYS A 37 -0.06 2.36 15.27
N GLY A 38 -1.13 1.58 15.47
CA GLY A 38 -1.45 0.97 16.76
C GLY A 38 -0.52 -0.16 17.19
N GLY A 39 0.54 -0.46 16.42
CA GLY A 39 1.49 -1.54 16.72
C GLY A 39 0.93 -2.95 16.46
N ASN A 40 -0.23 -3.06 15.81
CA ASN A 40 -0.91 -4.31 15.52
C ASN A 40 -0.57 -4.89 14.14
N VAL A 41 0.53 -4.46 13.54
CA VAL A 41 0.96 -4.91 12.22
C VAL A 41 2.36 -5.48 12.36
N GLY A 42 2.46 -6.80 12.15
CA GLY A 42 3.74 -7.49 12.07
C GLY A 42 4.33 -7.35 10.66
N ALA A 43 4.84 -8.46 10.13
CA ALA A 43 5.29 -8.49 8.74
C ALA A 43 4.11 -8.34 7.76
N VAL A 44 4.32 -7.57 6.70
CA VAL A 44 3.39 -7.41 5.58
C VAL A 44 4.08 -7.81 4.29
N ARG A 45 3.31 -8.29 3.31
CA ARG A 45 3.84 -8.56 1.97
C ARG A 45 3.91 -7.27 1.15
N ALA A 46 5.10 -6.95 0.62
CA ALA A 46 5.25 -5.94 -0.40
C ALA A 46 4.75 -6.49 -1.76
N THR A 47 3.59 -6.04 -2.24
CA THR A 47 2.95 -6.59 -3.45
C THR A 47 2.76 -5.56 -4.57
N ALA A 48 2.49 -6.05 -5.78
CA ALA A 48 2.08 -5.26 -6.94
C ALA A 48 0.58 -5.42 -7.27
N GLU A 49 -0.19 -6.03 -6.37
CA GLU A 49 -1.62 -6.31 -6.52
C GLU A 49 -2.46 -5.52 -5.50
N ALA A 50 -3.77 -5.40 -5.71
CA ALA A 50 -4.63 -4.65 -4.82
C ALA A 50 -4.56 -5.17 -3.37
N ASP A 51 -4.66 -4.24 -2.43
CA ASP A 51 -4.45 -4.47 -1.00
C ASP A 51 -5.63 -3.93 -0.18
N PRO A 52 -5.59 -4.01 1.17
CA PRO A 52 -6.66 -3.49 2.01
C PRO A 52 -6.96 -1.98 1.87
N ILE A 53 -6.04 -1.17 1.32
CA ILE A 53 -6.30 0.25 1.02
C ILE A 53 -7.13 0.37 -0.27
N CYS A 54 -6.88 -0.49 -1.26
CA CYS A 54 -7.64 -0.54 -2.52
C CYS A 54 -9.13 -0.88 -2.33
N HIS A 55 -9.53 -1.46 -1.20
CA HIS A 55 -10.90 -1.88 -0.90
C HIS A 55 -11.98 -0.80 -1.01
N ALA A 56 -11.62 0.49 -0.98
CA ALA A 56 -12.54 1.61 -1.20
C ALA A 56 -12.20 2.42 -2.47
N CYS A 57 -11.33 1.89 -3.33
CA CYS A 57 -10.95 2.51 -4.58
C CYS A 57 -12.06 2.30 -5.63
N PRO A 58 -12.56 3.36 -6.29
CA PRO A 58 -13.58 3.23 -7.34
C PRO A 58 -13.08 2.52 -8.61
N HIS A 59 -11.78 2.20 -8.66
CA HIS A 59 -11.15 1.50 -9.78
C HIS A 59 -10.89 0.02 -9.48
N LEU A 60 -11.14 -0.45 -8.26
CA LEU A 60 -11.14 -1.87 -7.93
C LEU A 60 -12.51 -2.44 -8.33
N ARG A 61 -12.54 -3.35 -9.30
CA ARG A 61 -13.81 -3.87 -9.84
C ARG A 61 -14.45 -4.89 -8.91
N GLU A 62 -13.63 -5.70 -8.27
CA GLU A 62 -14.04 -6.74 -7.34
C GLU A 62 -13.21 -6.62 -6.07
N ARG A 63 -13.89 -6.43 -4.93
CA ARG A 63 -13.24 -6.11 -3.65
C ARG A 63 -12.19 -7.14 -3.25
N ASP A 64 -12.48 -8.41 -3.46
CA ASP A 64 -11.68 -9.53 -2.98
C ASP A 64 -10.81 -10.17 -4.07
N ASP A 65 -10.81 -9.59 -5.29
CA ASP A 65 -9.90 -9.98 -6.36
C ASP A 65 -8.73 -8.96 -6.45
N PRO A 66 -7.51 -9.37 -6.04
CA PRO A 66 -6.35 -8.49 -5.98
C PRO A 66 -5.88 -8.03 -7.38
N VAL A 67 -6.28 -8.68 -8.47
CA VAL A 67 -5.93 -8.27 -9.84
C VAL A 67 -7.03 -7.50 -10.56
N SER A 68 -8.19 -7.28 -9.92
CA SER A 68 -9.36 -6.62 -10.52
C SER A 68 -9.24 -5.10 -10.68
N CYS A 69 -8.10 -4.52 -10.28
CA CYS A 69 -7.83 -3.10 -10.47
C CYS A 69 -7.86 -2.76 -11.98
N ARG A 70 -8.70 -1.78 -12.37
CA ARG A 70 -8.78 -1.30 -13.76
C ARG A 70 -7.41 -0.90 -14.33
N PHE A 71 -6.50 -0.45 -13.48
CA PHE A 71 -5.16 0.01 -13.84
C PHE A 71 -4.07 -0.96 -13.37
N GLN A 72 -4.39 -2.24 -13.19
CA GLN A 72 -3.49 -3.23 -12.62
C GLN A 72 -2.13 -3.29 -13.33
N THR A 73 -2.10 -3.23 -14.66
CA THR A 73 -0.85 -3.24 -15.43
C THR A 73 0.05 -2.04 -15.13
N SER A 74 -0.50 -0.82 -15.20
CA SER A 74 0.29 0.41 -15.05
C SER A 74 0.67 0.69 -13.60
N ILE A 75 -0.24 0.45 -12.64
CA ILE A 75 0.04 0.61 -11.22
C ILE A 75 0.95 -0.52 -10.74
N GLY A 76 0.72 -1.77 -11.16
CA GLY A 76 1.60 -2.89 -10.84
C GLY A 76 3.03 -2.71 -11.36
N ALA A 77 3.21 -2.08 -12.54
CA ALA A 77 4.55 -1.71 -13.01
C ALA A 77 5.22 -0.64 -12.11
N ARG A 78 4.46 0.31 -11.57
CA ARG A 78 4.97 1.29 -10.59
C ARG A 78 5.36 0.59 -9.29
N ASP A 79 4.53 -0.32 -8.81
CA ASP A 79 4.81 -1.10 -7.60
C ASP A 79 6.10 -1.90 -7.74
N ARG A 80 6.25 -2.66 -8.84
CA ARG A 80 7.47 -3.44 -9.10
C ARG A 80 8.72 -2.59 -9.15
N ARG A 81 8.68 -1.42 -9.77
CA ARG A 81 9.82 -0.47 -9.75
C ARG A 81 10.17 -0.03 -8.34
N MET A 82 9.18 0.14 -7.49
CA MET A 82 9.39 0.53 -6.11
C MET A 82 9.96 -0.62 -5.28
N ILE A 83 9.42 -1.84 -5.44
CA ILE A 83 9.95 -3.07 -4.85
C ILE A 83 11.43 -3.25 -5.22
N GLN A 84 11.76 -3.16 -6.50
CA GLN A 84 13.14 -3.22 -7.00
C GLN A 84 14.00 -2.11 -6.42
N ALA A 85 13.50 -0.88 -6.35
CA ALA A 85 14.27 0.22 -5.78
C ALA A 85 14.53 0.04 -4.28
N MET A 86 13.77 -0.80 -3.58
CA MET A 86 13.96 -1.12 -2.17
C MET A 86 14.82 -2.36 -1.94
N ASP A 87 15.37 -2.94 -3.01
CA ASP A 87 16.08 -4.22 -2.98
C ASP A 87 15.25 -5.34 -2.33
N TRP A 88 13.95 -5.32 -2.58
CA TRP A 88 13.01 -6.35 -2.15
C TRP A 88 12.55 -7.20 -3.33
N GLU A 89 12.07 -8.40 -3.03
CA GLU A 89 11.39 -9.28 -3.97
C GLU A 89 9.86 -9.07 -3.94
N GLU A 90 9.19 -9.31 -5.06
CA GLU A 90 7.72 -9.24 -5.11
C GLU A 90 7.10 -10.29 -4.17
N ASN A 91 6.20 -9.85 -3.29
CA ASN A 91 5.60 -10.60 -2.19
C ASN A 91 6.55 -10.96 -1.03
N GLN A 92 7.74 -10.37 -0.97
CA GLN A 92 8.60 -10.48 0.21
C GLN A 92 7.86 -9.97 1.46
N GLN A 93 7.99 -10.71 2.56
CA GLN A 93 7.57 -10.25 3.87
C GLN A 93 8.57 -9.23 4.39
N VAL A 94 8.08 -8.04 4.71
CA VAL A 94 8.85 -6.92 5.26
C VAL A 94 8.21 -6.48 6.57
N SER A 95 9.02 -6.08 7.55
CA SER A 95 8.47 -5.52 8.78
C SER A 95 7.87 -4.14 8.49
N PHE A 96 6.88 -3.74 9.29
CA PHE A 96 6.32 -2.40 9.16
C PHE A 96 7.37 -1.33 9.51
N GLU A 97 8.30 -1.65 10.40
CA GLU A 97 9.45 -0.82 10.74
C GLU A 97 10.35 -0.58 9.52
N ASP A 98 10.75 -1.63 8.78
CA ASP A 98 11.57 -1.51 7.56
C ASP A 98 10.88 -0.62 6.52
N VAL A 99 9.57 -0.82 6.35
CA VAL A 99 8.74 0.02 5.48
C VAL A 99 8.83 1.49 5.89
N MET A 100 8.67 1.79 7.17
CA MET A 100 8.72 3.15 7.67
C MET A 100 10.12 3.76 7.56
N GLU A 101 11.19 2.99 7.81
CA GLU A 101 12.57 3.45 7.65
C GLU A 101 12.85 3.87 6.21
N VAL A 102 12.52 3.00 5.25
CA VAL A 102 12.74 3.25 3.83
C VAL A 102 11.97 4.48 3.36
N VAL A 103 10.74 4.66 3.82
CA VAL A 103 9.92 5.82 3.43
C VAL A 103 10.50 7.11 4.02
N HIS A 104 10.95 7.13 5.28
CA HIS A 104 11.58 8.32 5.86
C HIS A 104 12.94 8.65 5.25
N ALA A 105 13.73 7.65 4.87
CA ALA A 105 15.06 7.84 4.28
C ALA A 105 15.03 8.55 2.92
N ARG A 106 13.91 8.45 2.18
CA ARG A 106 13.75 9.03 0.82
C ARG A 106 13.07 10.40 0.78
N HIS A 107 12.72 10.94 1.95
CA HIS A 107 12.13 12.27 2.11
C HIS A 107 13.04 13.25 2.87
N LYS A 108 14.34 12.93 3.00
CA LYS A 108 15.42 13.89 3.29
C LYS A 108 16.20 14.15 2.01
#